data_AF-A0A1Q3JYB7-F1
#
_entry.id   AF-A0A1Q3JYB7-F1
#
_cell.length_a   1.000
_cell.length_b   1.000
_cell.length_c   1.000
_cell.angle_alpha   90.00
_cell.angle_beta   90.00
_cell.angle_gamma   90.00
#
_symmetry.space_group_name_H-M   'P 1'
#
loop_
_entity.id
_entity.type
_entity.pdbx_description
1 polymer ?
#
loop_
_entity_poly.entity_id
_entity_poly.type
_entity_poly.pdbx_seq_one_letter_code
_entity_poly.pdbx_strand_id
1 'polypeptide(L)'
;MDAKVTLSFNATIIERAKQYAEDQGLSLSRLTEILLKKVISTGRHDNIEDIPISDWVSVVAEGEAEYRTRSRSKKSMKKDFFEKH
;
A
#
# COMPACT_ATOMS: atom_id res chain seq x y z
N MET A 1 -5.66 6.82 -3.88
CA MET A 1 -4.78 7.90 -3.40
C MET A 1 -5.40 9.16 -3.95
N ASP A 2 -5.96 9.99 -3.08
CA ASP A 2 -6.92 11.03 -3.49
C ASP A 2 -6.34 12.44 -3.30
N ALA A 3 -5.17 12.54 -2.66
CA ALA A 3 -4.43 13.77 -2.40
C ALA A 3 -2.93 13.59 -2.70
N LYS A 4 -2.22 14.71 -2.95
CA LYS A 4 -0.78 14.75 -3.29
C LYS A 4 0.02 15.53 -2.25
N VAL A 5 1.26 15.11 -2.03
CA VAL A 5 2.26 15.84 -1.23
C VAL A 5 3.56 15.95 -2.02
N THR A 6 4.26 17.08 -1.90
CA THR A 6 5.59 17.28 -2.48
C THR A 6 6.59 17.37 -1.35
N LEU A 7 7.60 16.50 -1.36
CA LEU A 7 8.63 16.40 -0.32
C LEU A 7 10.02 16.47 -0.95
N SER A 8 10.95 17.13 -0.27
CA SER A 8 12.36 17.15 -0.66
C SER A 8 13.12 16.09 0.11
N PHE A 9 13.85 15.23 -0.60
CA PHE A 9 14.66 14.17 -0.01
C PHE A 9 16.11 14.28 -0.46
N ASN A 10 17.01 13.67 0.32
CA ASN A 10 18.33 13.33 -0.19
C ASN A 10 18.19 12.38 -1.40
N ALA A 11 18.86 12.71 -2.51
CA ALA A 11 18.75 11.97 -3.77
C ALA A 11 19.16 10.49 -3.63
N THR A 12 20.24 10.19 -2.92
CA THR A 12 20.70 8.81 -2.73
C THR A 12 19.72 7.99 -1.89
N ILE A 13 19.10 8.61 -0.89
CA ILE A 13 18.12 7.93 -0.03
C ILE A 13 16.84 7.61 -0.81
N ILE A 14 16.32 8.56 -1.59
CA ILE A 14 15.07 8.35 -2.31
C ILE A 14 15.20 7.30 -3.42
N GLU A 15 16.34 7.24 -4.10
CA GLU A 15 16.58 6.18 -5.10
C GLU A 15 16.68 4.80 -4.47
N ARG A 16 17.36 4.67 -3.32
CA ARG A 16 17.39 3.39 -2.58
C ARG A 16 16.00 2.97 -2.10
N ALA A 17 15.20 3.93 -1.61
CA ALA A 17 13.84 3.64 -1.16
C ALA A 17 12.92 3.20 -2.31
N LYS A 18 13.08 3.78 -3.51
CA LYS A 18 12.36 3.33 -4.72
C LYS A 18 12.74 1.90 -5.08
N GLN A 19 14.04 1.61 -5.20
CA GLN A 19 14.52 0.27 -5.53
C GLN A 19 14.01 -0.76 -4.53
N TYR A 20 14.12 -0.45 -3.23
CA TYR A 20 13.60 -1.32 -2.18
C TYR A 20 12.09 -1.58 -2.33
N ALA A 21 11.30 -0.54 -2.56
CA ALA A 21 9.86 -0.71 -2.75
C ALA A 21 9.56 -1.63 -3.94
N GLU A 22 10.25 -1.44 -5.07
CA GLU A 22 10.10 -2.26 -6.29
C GLU A 22 10.50 -3.71 -6.05
N ASP A 23 11.61 -3.97 -5.36
CA ASP A 23 12.06 -5.31 -4.99
C ASP A 23 11.03 -6.04 -4.09
N GLN A 24 10.24 -5.28 -3.33
CA GLN A 24 9.12 -5.79 -2.52
C GLN A 24 7.77 -5.78 -3.24
N GLY A 25 7.73 -5.50 -4.55
CA GLY A 25 6.49 -5.47 -5.34
C GLY A 25 5.55 -4.30 -5.02
N LEU A 26 6.06 -3.23 -4.38
CA LEU A 26 5.31 -2.03 -4.03
C LEU A 26 5.80 -0.80 -4.80
N SER A 27 4.93 0.19 -4.97
CA SER A 27 5.36 1.54 -5.34
C SER A 27 5.83 2.31 -4.10
N LEU A 28 6.72 3.28 -4.30
CA LEU A 28 7.15 4.19 -3.23
C LEU A 28 5.96 4.91 -2.58
N SER A 29 4.98 5.35 -3.37
CA SER A 29 3.76 5.98 -2.85
C SER A 29 3.00 5.02 -1.94
N ARG A 30 2.85 3.75 -2.34
CA ARG A 30 2.17 2.74 -1.51
C ARG A 30 2.93 2.44 -0.22
N LEU A 31 4.26 2.31 -0.29
CA LEU A 31 5.11 2.15 0.89
C LEU A 31 4.93 3.34 1.86
N THR A 32 4.93 4.56 1.33
CA THR A 32 4.76 5.79 2.13
C THR A 32 3.39 5.85 2.80
N GLU A 33 2.32 5.50 2.08
CA GLU A 33 0.97 5.44 2.64
C GLU A 33 0.85 4.44 3.80
N ILE A 34 1.48 3.26 3.67
CA ILE A 34 1.50 2.24 4.72
C ILE A 34 2.21 2.81 5.97
N LEU A 35 3.36 3.46 5.78
CA LEU A 35 4.10 4.09 6.87
C LEU A 35 3.26 5.18 7.56
N LEU A 36 2.68 6.11 6.79
CA LEU A 36 1.87 7.19 7.34
C LEU A 36 0.65 6.67 8.12
N LYS A 37 -0.08 5.69 7.56
CA LYS A 37 -1.20 5.05 8.27
C LYS A 37 -0.77 4.43 9.57
N LYS A 38 0.38 3.75 9.59
CA LYS A 38 0.90 3.11 10.81
C LYS A 38 1.25 4.14 11.87
N VAL A 39 2.03 5.15 11.51
CA VAL A 39 2.40 6.26 12.41
C VAL A 39 1.14 6.90 13.02
N ILE A 40 0.12 7.16 12.21
CA ILE A 40 -1.15 7.74 12.67
C ILE A 40 -1.90 6.77 13.59
N SER A 41 -1.94 5.47 13.24
CA SER A 41 -2.69 4.45 13.98
C SER A 41 -2.09 4.08 15.33
N THR A 42 -0.76 4.15 15.48
CA THR A 42 -0.09 3.78 16.73
C THR A 42 -0.16 4.86 17.80
N GLY A 43 -0.59 6.09 17.45
CA GLY A 43 -0.69 7.19 18.41
C GLY A 43 0.66 7.83 18.78
N ARG A 44 0.64 8.74 19.76
CA ARG A 44 1.78 9.56 20.21
C ARG A 44 2.92 8.67 20.71
N HIS A 45 4.03 8.67 19.99
CA HIS A 45 5.32 8.25 20.50
C HIS A 45 6.15 9.51 20.70
N ASP A 46 6.74 9.66 21.89
CA ASP A 46 7.66 10.75 22.17
C ASP A 46 8.93 10.65 21.29
N ASN A 47 9.22 9.45 20.74
CA ASN A 47 10.30 9.20 19.79
C ASN A 47 9.82 8.35 18.60
N ILE A 48 10.24 8.72 17.39
CA ILE A 48 9.91 8.01 16.15
C ILE A 48 10.58 6.63 16.06
N GLU A 49 11.64 6.42 16.85
CA GLU A 49 12.41 5.18 16.94
C GLU A 49 11.67 4.06 17.67
N ASP A 50 10.64 4.41 18.45
CA ASP A 50 9.80 3.45 19.19
C ASP A 50 8.76 2.78 18.29
N ILE A 51 8.68 3.17 17.02
CA ILE A 51 7.81 2.54 16.03
C ILE A 51 8.51 1.25 15.56
N PRO A 52 7.98 0.05 15.85
CA PRO A 52 8.66 -1.19 15.48
C PRO A 52 8.51 -1.47 13.97
N ILE A 53 9.35 -0.83 13.16
CA ILE A 53 9.32 -0.95 11.69
C ILE A 53 9.76 -2.37 11.24
N SER A 54 10.64 -3.04 12.00
CA SER A 54 11.22 -4.34 11.63
C SER A 54 10.23 -5.49 11.54
N ASP A 55 9.21 -5.51 12.42
CA ASP A 55 8.29 -6.66 12.54
C ASP A 55 7.31 -6.77 11.37
N TRP A 56 7.30 -5.80 10.45
CA TRP A 56 6.20 -5.65 9.50
C TRP A 56 6.63 -5.61 8.03
N VAL A 57 7.92 -5.79 7.75
CA VAL A 57 8.44 -6.00 6.39
C VAL A 57 7.78 -7.22 5.75
N SER A 58 7.47 -8.25 6.54
CA SER A 58 6.79 -9.47 6.08
C SER A 58 5.39 -9.21 5.51
N VAL A 59 4.64 -8.26 6.08
CA VAL A 59 3.27 -7.91 5.61
C VAL A 59 3.32 -7.14 4.28
N VAL A 60 4.42 -6.43 4.01
CA VAL A 60 4.67 -5.78 2.72
C VAL A 60 5.06 -6.82 1.66
N ALA A 61 5.85 -7.83 2.03
CA ALA A 61 6.30 -8.89 1.14
C ALA A 61 5.19 -9.88 0.73
N GLU A 62 4.16 -10.07 1.56
CA GLU A 62 3.06 -10.98 1.25
C GLU A 62 2.11 -10.44 0.17
N GLY A 63 2.10 -9.12 -0.09
CA GLY A 63 1.11 -8.48 -0.95
C GLY A 63 -0.30 -8.59 -0.35
N GLU A 64 -1.09 -7.51 -0.38
CA GLU A 64 -2.48 -7.63 0.09
C GLU A 64 -3.24 -8.64 -0.79
N ALA A 65 -3.94 -9.59 -0.15
CA ALA A 65 -4.91 -10.43 -0.80
C ALA A 65 -5.87 -9.55 -1.59
N GLU A 66 -5.83 -9.63 -2.93
CA GLU A 66 -6.81 -8.96 -3.79
C GLU A 66 -8.20 -9.52 -3.49
N TYR A 67 -8.91 -8.93 -2.53
CA TYR A 67 -10.37 -9.00 -2.56
C TYR A 67 -10.80 -8.18 -3.77
N ARG A 68 -10.92 -8.86 -4.92
CA ARG A 68 -11.52 -8.30 -6.12
C ARG A 68 -12.99 -8.08 -5.85
N THR A 69 -13.34 -7.03 -5.11
CA THR A 69 -14.67 -6.43 -5.16
C THR A 69 -14.78 -5.70 -6.49
N ARG A 70 -14.72 -6.44 -7.60
CA ARG A 70 -15.35 -5.96 -8.83
C ARG A 70 -16.79 -5.70 -8.41
N SER A 71 -17.22 -4.45 -8.40
CA SER A 71 -18.65 -4.16 -8.36
C SER A 71 -19.21 -4.71 -9.68
N ARG A 72 -19.57 -6.00 -9.65
CA ARG A 72 -20.20 -6.65 -10.79
C ARG A 72 -21.52 -5.93 -10.96
N SER A 73 -21.58 -5.08 -11.98
CA SER A 73 -22.81 -4.42 -12.37
C SER A 73 -23.90 -5.47 -12.51
N LYS A 74 -25.12 -5.18 -12.05
CA LYS A 74 -26.27 -6.07 -12.18
C LYS A 74 -26.46 -6.57 -13.63
N LYS A 75 -26.00 -5.76 -14.61
CA LYS A 75 -25.99 -6.08 -16.04
C LYS A 75 -24.98 -7.17 -16.42
N SER A 76 -23.78 -7.17 -15.84
CA SER A 76 -22.79 -8.23 -16.09
C SER A 76 -23.20 -9.54 -15.42
N MET A 77 -23.83 -9.47 -14.24
CA MET A 77 -24.34 -10.68 -13.57
C MET A 77 -25.48 -11.36 -14.35
N LYS A 78 -26.41 -10.59 -14.93
CA LYS A 78 -27.47 -11.16 -15.77
C LYS A 78 -26.91 -11.79 -17.04
N LYS A 79 -25.94 -11.14 -17.70
CA LYS A 79 -25.34 -11.65 -18.94
C LYS A 79 -24.69 -13.03 -18.71
N ASP A 80 -23.89 -13.17 -17.66
CA ASP A 80 -23.25 -14.46 -17.33
C ASP A 80 -24.25 -15.58 -17.00
N PHE A 81 -25.43 -15.24 -16.45
CA PHE A 81 -26.47 -16.22 -16.11
C PHE A 81 -27.21 -16.73 -17.35
N PHE A 82 -27.48 -15.85 -18.31
CA PHE A 82 -28.19 -16.19 -19.55
C PHE A 82 -27.28 -16.77 -20.65
N GLU A 83 -25.96 -16.59 -20.57
CA GLU A 83 -25.01 -17.20 -21.52
C GLU A 83 -24.55 -18.61 -21.10
N LYS A 84 -24.86 -19.05 -19.87
CA LYS A 84 -24.54 -20.40 -19.34
C LYS A 84 -25.72 -21.39 -19.37
N HIS A 85 -26.82 -21.04 -20.02
CA HIS A 85 -27.95 -21.91 -20.34
C HIS A 85 -28.36 -21.68 -21.80
#